data_AF-W6Q931-F1
#
_entry.id   AF-W6Q931-F1
#
_cell.length_a   1.000
_cell.length_b   1.000
_cell.length_c   1.000
_cell.angle_alpha   90.00
_cell.angle_beta   90.00
_cell.angle_gamma   90.00
#
_symmetry.space_group_name_H-M   'P 1'
#
loop_
_entity.id
_entity.type
_entity.pdbx_description
1 polymer ?
#
loop_
_entity_poly.entity_id
_entity_poly.type
_entity_poly.pdbx_seq_one_letter_code
_entity_poly.pdbx_strand_id
1 'polypeptide(L)'
;MPLGLHVLHSHNISHRAADLDQNAGVDIVAVHGLGKNSLETWTHHETGTLWLRDLLPRSIHNARVLTFDYDASPSLYTGKDSMDRVQSQATTLVADLEASS
;
A
#
# COMPACT_ATOMS: atom_id res chain seq x y z
N MET A 1 -5.86 7.33 8.07
CA MET A 1 -4.44 7.43 8.47
C MET A 1 -3.95 8.84 8.12
N PRO A 2 -2.76 9.29 8.54
CA PRO A 2 -2.15 10.44 7.87
C PRO A 2 -1.91 10.13 6.38
N LEU A 3 -1.87 11.14 5.52
CA LEU A 3 -1.59 10.94 4.09
C LEU A 3 -0.17 10.39 3.88
N GLY A 4 0.06 9.76 2.72
CA GLY A 4 1.34 9.19 2.31
C GLY A 4 1.40 7.67 2.38
N LEU A 5 2.61 7.14 2.25
CA LEU A 5 2.89 5.70 2.24
C LEU A 5 3.01 5.12 3.66
N HIS A 6 2.34 3.99 3.90
CA HIS A 6 2.34 3.29 5.18
C HIS A 6 2.66 1.81 5.00
N VAL A 7 3.53 1.27 5.85
CA VAL A 7 3.81 -0.17 5.90
C VAL A 7 2.73 -0.86 6.73
N LEU A 8 2.02 -1.80 6.13
CA LEU A 8 1.03 -2.66 6.82
C LEU A 8 1.66 -3.97 7.30
N HIS A 9 2.62 -4.50 6.54
CA HIS A 9 3.35 -5.73 6.86
C HIS A 9 4.77 -5.68 6.30
N SER A 10 5.76 -6.11 7.08
CA SER A 10 7.17 -6.16 6.68
C SER A 10 7.59 -7.60 6.36
N HIS A 11 8.63 -7.76 5.55
CA HIS A 11 9.22 -9.06 5.25
C HIS A 11 9.48 -9.89 6.52
N ASN A 12 9.05 -11.16 6.51
CA ASN A 12 9.41 -12.12 7.55
C ASN A 12 10.78 -12.73 7.23
N ILE A 13 11.85 -11.96 7.43
CA ILE A 13 13.21 -12.46 7.24
C ILE A 13 13.58 -13.33 8.43
N SER A 14 13.19 -14.60 8.38
CA SER A 14 13.68 -15.60 9.33
C SER A 14 15.14 -15.93 9.01
N HIS A 15 16.05 -15.47 9.88
CA HIS A 15 17.51 -15.61 9.81
C HIS A 15 18.03 -17.06 9.92
N ARG A 16 17.55 -18.03 9.14
CA ARG A 16 18.16 -19.38 9.11
C ARG A 16 18.19 -19.99 7.72
N ALA A 17 19.43 -20.15 7.24
CA ALA A 17 19.90 -20.93 6.10
C ALA A 17 19.38 -20.47 4.73
N ALA A 18 20.20 -19.85 3.88
CA ALA A 18 21.21 -20.57 3.09
C ALA A 18 20.62 -21.75 2.29
N ASP A 19 19.45 -21.57 1.70
CA ASP A 19 19.06 -22.31 0.50
C ASP A 19 19.10 -21.36 -0.70
N LEU A 20 19.92 -21.74 -1.67
CA LEU A 20 20.36 -20.95 -2.83
C LEU A 20 19.31 -20.89 -3.94
N ASP A 21 18.06 -20.58 -3.58
CA ASP A 21 17.05 -20.19 -4.56
C ASP A 21 16.34 -18.93 -4.06
N GLN A 22 16.73 -17.81 -4.65
CA GLN A 22 16.39 -16.46 -4.26
C GLN A 22 14.86 -16.27 -4.27
N ASN A 23 14.20 -16.47 -3.14
CA ASN A 23 12.84 -15.98 -2.95
C ASN A 23 12.90 -14.45 -2.81
N ALA A 24 13.19 -13.77 -3.92
CA ALA A 24 13.22 -12.33 -4.01
C ALA A 24 11.95 -11.77 -3.36
N GLY A 25 12.13 -10.95 -2.32
CA GLY A 25 11.01 -10.31 -1.64
C GLY A 25 10.20 -9.49 -2.64
N VAL A 26 8.88 -9.44 -2.43
CA VAL A 26 7.99 -8.64 -3.26
C VAL A 26 7.38 -7.52 -2.44
N ASP A 27 7.45 -6.31 -2.97
CA ASP A 27 6.71 -5.18 -2.43
C ASP A 27 5.35 -5.10 -3.09
N ILE A 28 4.30 -5.06 -2.28
CA ILE A 28 2.92 -4.90 -2.72
C ILE A 28 2.43 -3.55 -2.19
N VAL A 29 2.16 -2.62 -3.10
CA VAL A 29 1.67 -1.27 -2.76
C VAL A 29 0.20 -1.15 -3.14
N ALA A 30 -0.66 -1.00 -2.14
CA ALA A 30 -2.10 -0.85 -2.33
C ALA A 30 -2.53 0.62 -2.35
N VAL A 31 -3.14 1.05 -3.45
CA VAL A 31 -3.70 2.40 -3.64
C VAL A 31 -5.23 2.29 -3.65
N HIS A 32 -5.91 3.06 -2.79
CA HIS A 32 -7.37 3.03 -2.71
C HIS A 32 -8.04 3.92 -3.77
N GLY A 33 -9.34 3.71 -3.99
CA GLY A 33 -10.16 4.51 -4.91
C GLY A 33 -10.68 5.82 -4.30
N LEU A 34 -11.29 6.65 -5.14
CA LEU A 34 -11.92 7.91 -4.76
C LEU A 34 -13.01 7.74 -3.71
N GLY A 35 -13.13 8.71 -2.81
CA GLY A 35 -14.13 8.77 -1.75
C GLY A 35 -13.95 7.75 -0.62
N LYS A 36 -12.82 7.02 -0.60
CA LYS A 36 -12.49 6.05 0.44
C LYS A 36 -11.19 6.44 1.15
N ASN A 37 -10.92 5.79 2.29
CA ASN A 37 -9.62 5.82 2.96
C ASN A 37 -8.91 4.47 2.83
N SER A 38 -7.59 4.49 2.93
CA SER A 38 -6.72 3.31 2.82
C SER A 38 -7.16 2.12 3.68
N LEU A 39 -7.35 2.28 5.00
CA LEU A 39 -7.68 1.17 5.88
C LEU A 39 -9.08 0.58 5.63
N GLU A 40 -10.11 1.43 5.59
CA GLU A 40 -11.50 1.00 5.44
C GLU A 40 -11.71 0.26 4.12
N THR A 41 -11.05 0.69 3.04
CA THR A 41 -11.14 0.04 1.72
C THR A 41 -10.80 -1.44 1.78
N TRP A 42 -9.86 -1.82 2.66
CA TRP A 42 -9.32 -3.18 2.74
C TRP A 42 -9.73 -3.93 4.00
N THR A 43 -10.57 -3.34 4.85
CA THR A 43 -11.08 -3.97 6.07
C THR A 43 -12.47 -4.55 5.84
N HIS A 44 -12.62 -5.85 6.11
CA HIS A 44 -13.93 -6.47 6.17
C HIS A 44 -14.71 -5.93 7.38
N HIS A 45 -15.87 -5.31 7.12
CA HIS A 45 -16.60 -4.54 8.12
C HIS A 45 -17.05 -5.37 9.34
N GLU A 46 -17.52 -6.61 9.13
CA GLU A 46 -18.07 -7.41 10.23
C GLU A 46 -16.98 -8.05 11.10
N THR A 47 -15.87 -8.45 10.50
CA THR A 47 -14.81 -9.18 11.20
C THR A 47 -13.64 -8.28 11.62
N GLY A 48 -13.57 -7.06 11.10
CA GLY A 48 -12.43 -6.16 11.27
C GLY A 48 -11.16 -6.64 10.57
N THR A 49 -11.24 -7.67 9.73
CA THR A 49 -10.08 -8.26 9.05
C THR A 49 -9.56 -7.32 7.96
N LEU A 50 -8.34 -6.81 8.13
CA LEU A 50 -7.62 -6.06 7.12
C LEU A 50 -6.89 -7.04 6.21
N TRP A 51 -7.50 -7.45 5.09
CA TRP A 51 -7.01 -8.61 4.35
C TRP A 51 -5.58 -8.45 3.82
N LEU A 52 -5.16 -7.22 3.48
CA LEU A 52 -3.79 -6.88 3.08
C LEU A 52 -2.76 -7.18 4.17
N ARG A 53 -3.09 -6.97 5.45
CA ARG A 53 -2.20 -7.22 6.59
C ARG A 53 -2.36 -8.63 7.14
N ASP A 54 -3.61 -9.08 7.28
CA ASP A 54 -3.96 -10.24 8.09
C ASP A 54 -3.94 -11.55 7.30
N LEU A 55 -4.22 -11.48 5.99
CA LEU A 55 -4.40 -12.66 5.13
C LEU A 55 -3.33 -12.76 4.03
N LEU A 56 -3.05 -11.65 3.33
CA LEU A 56 -2.13 -11.65 2.18
C LEU A 56 -0.72 -12.18 2.51
N PRO A 57 -0.09 -11.84 3.65
CA PRO A 57 1.24 -12.37 3.98
C PRO A 57 1.27 -13.89 4.21
N ARG A 58 0.12 -14.53 4.45
CA ARG A 58 0.02 -15.99 4.58
C ARG A 58 0.04 -16.69 3.22
N SER A 59 -0.39 -15.98 2.17
CA SER A 59 -0.36 -16.48 0.79
C SER A 59 0.97 -16.17 0.11
N ILE A 60 1.60 -15.04 0.46
CA ILE A 60 2.87 -14.58 -0.11
C ILE A 60 3.86 -14.36 1.04
N HIS A 61 4.65 -15.40 1.35
CA HIS A 61 5.45 -15.49 2.57
C HIS A 61 6.56 -14.44 2.72
N ASN A 62 7.07 -13.89 1.61
CA ASN A 62 8.09 -12.83 1.59
C ASN A 62 7.55 -11.56 0.93
N ALA A 63 6.32 -11.18 1.27
CA ALA A 63 5.75 -9.90 0.85
C ALA A 63 6.01 -8.82 1.91
N ARG A 64 6.45 -7.64 1.49
CA ARG A 64 6.22 -6.38 2.23
C ARG A 64 4.98 -5.73 1.66
N VAL A 65 4.01 -5.44 2.51
CA VAL A 65 2.72 -4.86 2.10
C VAL A 65 2.65 -3.43 2.60
N LEU A 66 2.43 -2.51 1.66
CA LEU A 66 2.29 -1.08 1.89
C LEU A 66 0.92 -0.60 1.40
N THR A 67 0.45 0.51 1.94
CA THR A 67 -0.71 1.23 1.39
C THR A 67 -0.41 2.72 1.28
N PHE A 68 -0.92 3.35 0.23
CA PHE A 68 -0.77 4.78 -0.01
C PHE A 68 -2.12 5.49 0.17
N ASP A 69 -2.17 6.44 1.10
CA ASP A 69 -3.35 7.26 1.40
C ASP A 69 -3.15 8.65 0.76
N TYR A 70 -4.13 9.12 0.00
CA TYR A 70 -4.11 10.45 -0.63
C TYR A 70 -5.45 11.15 -0.42
N ASP A 71 -5.50 12.47 -0.65
CA ASP A 71 -6.78 13.19 -0.64
C ASP A 71 -7.63 12.74 -1.82
N ALA A 72 -8.52 11.79 -1.55
CA ALA A 72 -9.35 11.11 -2.51
C ALA A 72 -10.75 11.72 -2.62
N SER A 73 -10.96 12.94 -2.11
CA SER A 73 -12.24 13.63 -2.25
C SER A 73 -12.66 13.72 -3.73
N PRO A 74 -13.81 13.14 -4.13
CA PRO A 74 -14.20 13.07 -5.55
C PRO A 74 -14.26 14.44 -6.24
N SER A 75 -14.62 15.50 -5.51
CA SER A 75 -14.69 16.87 -6.02
C SER A 75 -13.34 17.41 -6.52
N LEU A 76 -12.23 16.87 -6.04
CA LEU A 76 -10.89 17.27 -6.47
C LEU A 76 -10.53 16.69 -7.84
N TYR A 77 -11.23 15.66 -8.31
CA TYR A 77 -10.90 14.91 -9.53
C TYR A 77 -11.91 15.10 -10.66
N THR A 78 -12.86 16.03 -10.53
CA THR A 78 -13.88 16.31 -11.55
C THR A 78 -13.65 17.61 -12.35
N GLY A 79 -12.56 18.34 -12.08
CA GLY A 79 -12.25 19.64 -12.68
C GLY A 79 -11.09 19.63 -13.67
N LYS A 80 -10.76 20.81 -14.23
CA LYS A 80 -9.63 21.01 -15.16
C LYS A 80 -8.29 20.59 -14.54
N ASP A 81 -8.14 20.77 -13.23
CA ASP A 81 -6.89 20.49 -12.50
C ASP A 81 -6.78 19.01 -12.06
N SER A 82 -7.72 18.15 -12.47
CA SER A 82 -7.75 16.74 -12.07
C SER A 82 -6.50 15.97 -12.49
N MET A 83 -5.99 16.24 -13.70
CA MET A 83 -4.77 15.60 -14.21
C MET A 83 -3.55 16.03 -13.40
N ASP A 84 -3.41 17.32 -13.11
CA ASP A 84 -2.30 17.86 -12.31
C ASP A 84 -2.30 17.25 -10.91
N ARG A 85 -3.48 17.04 -10.32
CA ARG A 85 -3.63 16.37 -9.02
C ARG A 85 -3.22 14.90 -9.09
N VAL A 86 -3.70 14.15 -10.08
CA VAL A 86 -3.28 12.75 -10.26
C VAL A 86 -1.76 12.66 -10.44
N GLN A 87 -1.17 13.54 -11.25
CA GLN A 87 0.26 13.61 -11.45
C GLN A 87 1.00 13.93 -10.14
N SER A 88 0.53 14.93 -9.39
CA SER A 88 1.10 15.28 -8.09
C SER A 88 1.08 14.11 -7.11
N GLN A 89 -0.04 13.38 -7.01
CA GLN A 89 -0.14 12.23 -6.12
C GLN A 89 0.76 11.06 -6.56
N ALA A 90 0.88 10.83 -7.88
CA ALA A 90 1.80 9.83 -8.41
C ALA A 90 3.27 10.18 -8.11
N THR A 91 3.65 11.47 -8.24
CA THR A 91 4.99 11.94 -7.89
C THR A 91 5.27 11.74 -6.40
N THR A 92 4.32 12.08 -5.52
CA THR A 92 4.45 11.83 -4.07
C THR A 92 4.62 10.35 -3.77
N LEU A 93 3.81 9.48 -4.38
CA LEU A 93 3.92 8.03 -4.19
C LEU A 93 5.31 7.51 -4.57
N VAL A 94 5.84 7.92 -5.72
CA VAL A 94 7.18 7.50 -6.16
C VAL A 94 8.25 7.99 -5.17
N ALA A 95 8.20 9.25 -4.76
CA ALA A 95 9.15 9.81 -3.79
C ALA A 95 9.11 9.08 -2.43
N ASP A 96 7.91 8.76 -1.94
CA ASP A 96 7.75 8.01 -0.69
C ASP A 96 8.30 6.58 -0.81
N LEU A 97 8.12 5.93 -1.96
CA LEU A 97 8.67 4.58 -2.21
C LEU A 97 10.20 4.59 -2.27
N GLU A 98 10.79 5.59 -2.94
CA GLU A 98 12.24 5.78 -2.97
C GLU A 98 12.80 6.00 -1.56
N ALA A 99 12.13 6.81 -0.74
CA ALA A 99 12.53 7.06 0.65
C ALA A 99 12.33 5.86 1.58
N SER A 100 11.47 4.90 1.21
CA SER A 100 11.15 3.69 1.96
C SER A 100 11.96 2.46 1.52
N SER A 101 12.87 2.62 0.56
CA SER A 101 13.72 1.55 0.00
C SER A 101 14.79 1.07 0.98
#